data_AF-A0A8D1LIW5-F1
#
_entry.id   AF-A0A8D1LIW5-F1
#
_cell.length_a   1.000
_cell.length_b   1.000
_cell.length_c   1.000
_cell.angle_alpha   90.00
_cell.angle_beta   90.00
_cell.angle_gamma   90.00
#
_symmetry.space_group_name_H-M   'P 1'
#
loop_
_entity.id
_entity.type
_entity.pdbx_description
1 polymer ?
#
loop_
_entity_poly.entity_id
_entity_poly.type
_entity_poly.pdbx_seq_one_letter_code
_entity_poly.pdbx_strand_id
1 'polypeptide(L)'
;MENQAHNTMGASPCEAELQELMEQIDIMVSNKKLDWERKMRALETRLDLRDQELANAQTCLDQKGQEVGLLRQKLDSLEKCNLAMTQNYEGQLQTLKAQFSKLTNSFEKLRLHQMKQNRFRRKEVSHLREEIPFEMSNLNQKLEEFRAKSREWDKQEILYQTHLVSVDAQQKLLSEKCNQFQKQAQSYQTQLNGKKQGMEDSSSEIPQLLCEPDHSCETTERDEFIIEKLKSAVSEIALSRNKLQDENQKLLQELKMYQRQCQAMEAGLSEVKSELQSRDDLLRIIEMERLQLHRELTKIGECRSAQENKKRLESSYSPIKEPEKKRKELFSVTPDQPNHEKELNKIRSQLCQGEEYHSSEQERMRNEISDLTEELHQKEITIATIMKKAALLERQLKMELEIKEKMLAKQQVSDMRYKAVRTENTHLKGMMGDLDPGQYMVIC
;
A
#
# COMPACT_ATOMS: atom_id res chain seq x y z
N MET A 1 115.07 -9.37 -7.63
CA MET A 1 115.12 -8.82 -6.26
C MET A 1 113.93 -7.89 -6.16
N GLU A 2 112.86 -8.12 -5.40
CA GLU A 2 112.64 -8.98 -4.24
C GLU A 2 111.27 -9.68 -4.31
N ASN A 3 111.16 -10.72 -3.49
CA ASN A 3 110.19 -11.80 -3.51
C ASN A 3 108.73 -11.37 -3.32
N GLN A 4 107.88 -11.84 -4.24
CA GLN A 4 106.52 -12.25 -3.93
C GLN A 4 106.59 -13.43 -2.94
N ALA A 5 106.43 -13.14 -1.65
CA ALA A 5 106.11 -14.14 -0.65
C ALA A 5 104.64 -14.00 -0.30
N HIS A 6 103.83 -14.95 -0.75
CA HIS A 6 102.51 -15.22 -0.19
C HIS A 6 102.67 -15.49 1.32
N ASN A 7 102.40 -14.48 2.15
CA ASN A 7 102.11 -14.67 3.56
C ASN A 7 100.60 -14.94 3.70
N THR A 8 100.17 -16.12 3.25
CA THR A 8 99.03 -16.82 3.84
C THR A 8 99.51 -17.39 5.17
N MET A 9 99.66 -16.53 6.19
CA MET A 9 99.59 -17.00 7.58
C MET A 9 98.14 -17.43 7.76
N GLY A 10 97.89 -18.73 7.67
CA GLY A 10 96.59 -19.30 8.02
C GLY A 10 96.26 -18.86 9.45
N ALA A 11 95.10 -18.21 9.59
CA ALA A 11 94.51 -17.95 10.89
C ALA A 11 94.59 -19.24 11.72
N SER A 12 94.94 -19.13 13.00
CA SER A 12 94.91 -20.32 13.86
C SER A 12 93.51 -20.95 13.80
N PRO A 13 93.35 -22.28 13.94
CA PRO A 13 92.03 -22.92 13.86
C PRO A 13 90.97 -22.26 14.76
N CYS A 14 91.39 -21.76 15.94
CA CYS A 14 90.57 -21.00 16.88
C CYS A 14 90.12 -19.63 16.35
N GLU A 15 90.96 -18.94 15.58
CA GLU A 15 90.66 -17.63 14.99
C GLU A 15 89.68 -17.76 13.81
N ALA A 16 89.79 -18.85 13.03
CA ALA A 16 88.83 -19.17 11.98
C ALA A 16 87.43 -19.53 12.54
N GLU A 17 87.36 -20.33 13.61
CA GLU A 17 86.10 -20.66 14.29
C GLU A 17 85.42 -19.43 14.89
N LEU A 18 86.19 -18.50 15.49
CA LEU A 18 85.67 -17.24 16.01
C LEU A 18 85.10 -16.36 14.88
N GLN A 19 85.80 -16.28 13.75
CA GLN A 19 85.37 -15.50 12.59
C GLN A 19 84.09 -16.07 11.97
N GLU A 20 83.97 -17.40 11.90
CA GLU A 20 82.73 -18.07 11.45
C GLU A 20 81.56 -17.80 12.40
N LEU A 21 81.78 -17.85 13.73
CA LEU A 21 80.73 -17.52 14.71
C LEU A 21 80.28 -16.07 14.60
N MET A 22 81.20 -15.12 14.40
CA MET A 22 80.86 -13.72 14.16
C MET A 22 80.02 -13.55 12.90
N GLU A 23 80.39 -14.22 11.81
CA GLU A 23 79.62 -14.20 10.55
C GLU A 23 78.22 -14.80 10.74
N GLN A 24 78.09 -15.90 11.49
CA GLN A 24 76.79 -16.49 11.83
C GLN A 24 75.93 -15.53 12.68
N ILE A 25 76.52 -14.82 13.64
CA ILE A 25 75.84 -13.80 14.44
C ILE A 25 75.37 -12.64 13.55
N ASP A 26 76.21 -12.14 12.65
CA ASP A 26 75.87 -11.05 11.73
C ASP A 26 74.73 -11.44 10.79
N ILE A 27 74.77 -12.66 10.23
CA ILE A 27 73.68 -13.21 9.42
C ILE A 27 72.39 -13.32 10.25
N MET A 28 72.46 -13.82 11.48
CA MET A 28 71.30 -13.94 12.36
C MET A 28 70.69 -12.58 12.71
N VAL A 29 71.53 -11.60 13.07
CA VAL A 29 71.10 -10.23 13.40
C VAL A 29 70.48 -9.56 12.17
N SER A 30 71.11 -9.70 11.00
CA SER A 30 70.59 -9.19 9.73
C SER A 30 69.23 -9.81 9.39
N ASN A 31 69.08 -11.13 9.52
CA ASN A 31 67.81 -11.82 9.30
C ASN A 31 66.72 -11.35 10.27
N LYS A 32 67.04 -11.18 11.56
CA LYS A 32 66.08 -10.67 12.55
C LYS A 32 65.68 -9.23 12.26
N LYS A 33 66.61 -8.36 11.87
CA LYS A 33 66.33 -7.00 11.46
C LYS A 33 65.37 -6.98 10.27
N LEU A 34 65.64 -7.79 9.25
CA LEU A 34 64.82 -7.88 8.06
C LEU A 34 63.41 -8.42 8.37
N ASP A 35 63.28 -9.40 9.26
CA ASP A 35 61.98 -9.86 9.76
C ASP A 35 61.19 -8.77 10.48
N TRP A 36 61.87 -7.94 11.28
CA TRP A 36 61.22 -6.82 11.98
C TRP A 36 60.77 -5.75 10.99
N GLU A 37 61.58 -5.43 9.99
CA GLU A 37 61.21 -4.51 8.91
C GLU A 37 60.01 -5.03 8.10
N ARG A 38 59.95 -6.33 7.80
CA ARG A 38 58.77 -6.94 7.14
C ARG A 38 57.52 -6.81 8.02
N LYS A 39 57.64 -7.09 9.32
CA LYS A 39 56.53 -6.96 10.28
C LYS A 39 56.06 -5.51 10.40
N MET A 40 56.98 -4.55 10.46
CA MET A 40 56.67 -3.13 10.49
C MET A 40 55.90 -2.71 9.23
N ARG A 41 56.40 -3.04 8.04
CA ARG A 41 55.71 -2.75 6.76
C ARG A 41 54.33 -3.40 6.67
N ALA A 42 54.17 -4.62 7.18
CA ALA A 42 52.88 -5.30 7.22
C ALA A 42 51.89 -4.62 8.18
N LEU A 43 52.37 -4.09 9.31
CA LEU A 43 51.54 -3.33 10.25
C LEU A 43 51.16 -1.95 9.68
N GLU A 44 52.08 -1.25 9.04
CA GLU A 44 51.83 0.03 8.36
C GLU A 44 50.74 -0.12 7.29
N THR A 45 50.89 -1.11 6.39
CA THR A 45 49.89 -1.39 5.35
C THR A 45 48.51 -1.69 5.95
N ARG A 46 48.47 -2.42 7.08
CA ARG A 46 47.21 -2.71 7.77
C ARG A 46 46.59 -1.47 8.40
N LEU A 47 47.40 -0.55 8.92
CA LEU A 47 46.93 0.71 9.48
C LEU A 47 46.34 1.59 8.36
N ASP A 48 47.05 1.74 7.24
CA ASP A 48 46.58 2.51 6.09
C ASP A 48 45.23 2.00 5.56
N LEU A 49 45.07 0.67 5.47
CA LEU A 49 43.80 0.06 5.09
C LEU A 49 42.68 0.39 6.09
N ARG A 50 42.97 0.41 7.39
CA ARG A 50 41.99 0.76 8.43
C ARG A 50 41.61 2.24 8.35
N ASP A 51 42.56 3.12 8.14
CA ASP A 51 42.31 4.54 8.00
C ASP A 51 41.46 4.84 6.75
N GLN A 52 41.72 4.14 5.64
CA GLN A 52 40.88 4.22 4.44
C GLN A 52 39.46 3.68 4.69
N GLU A 53 39.33 2.54 5.37
CA GLU A 53 38.02 1.98 5.76
C GLU A 53 37.23 2.97 6.64
N LEU A 54 37.90 3.61 7.61
CA LEU A 54 37.30 4.62 8.48
C LEU A 54 36.87 5.87 7.71
N ALA A 55 37.70 6.38 6.81
CA ALA A 55 37.36 7.53 5.97
C ALA A 55 36.14 7.25 5.07
N ASN A 56 36.09 6.04 4.48
CA ASN A 56 34.95 5.60 3.68
C ASN A 56 33.68 5.48 4.53
N ALA A 57 33.78 4.89 5.72
CA ALA A 57 32.66 4.76 6.65
C ALA A 57 32.15 6.14 7.11
N GLN A 58 33.05 7.08 7.41
CA GLN A 58 32.71 8.45 7.79
C GLN A 58 31.96 9.16 6.66
N THR A 59 32.45 9.06 5.43
CA THR A 59 31.79 9.67 4.26
C THR A 59 30.38 9.11 4.05
N CYS A 60 30.21 7.79 4.22
CA CYS A 60 28.89 7.15 4.14
C CYS A 60 27.96 7.64 5.25
N LEU A 61 28.47 7.78 6.48
CA LEU A 61 27.73 8.32 7.62
C LEU A 61 27.27 9.77 7.36
N ASP A 62 28.14 10.61 6.81
CA ASP A 62 27.82 12.01 6.50
C ASP A 62 26.73 12.10 5.43
N GLN A 63 26.80 11.26 4.38
CA GLN A 63 25.75 11.16 3.37
C GLN A 63 24.40 10.73 3.98
N LYS A 64 24.41 9.72 4.85
CA LYS A 64 23.20 9.30 5.57
C LYS A 64 22.68 10.38 6.52
N GLY A 65 23.56 11.14 7.15
CA GLY A 65 23.18 12.32 7.94
C GLY A 65 22.42 13.36 7.10
N GLN A 66 22.88 13.64 5.88
CA GLN A 66 22.21 14.57 4.95
C GLN A 66 20.84 14.04 4.50
N GLU A 67 20.74 12.76 4.14
CA GLU A 67 19.46 12.12 3.78
C GLU A 67 18.45 12.22 4.93
N VAL A 68 18.86 11.89 6.15
CA VAL A 68 18.01 12.00 7.35
C VAL A 68 17.59 13.45 7.59
N GLY A 69 18.49 14.42 7.40
CA GLY A 69 18.17 15.85 7.48
C GLY A 69 17.07 16.27 6.51
N LEU A 70 17.18 15.85 5.24
CA LEU A 70 16.18 16.12 4.21
C LEU A 70 14.83 15.46 4.53
N LEU A 71 14.84 14.20 5.00
CA LEU A 71 13.63 13.50 5.41
C LEU A 71 12.94 14.19 6.59
N ARG A 72 13.71 14.70 7.56
CA ARG A 72 13.19 15.43 8.71
C ARG A 72 12.52 16.74 8.28
N GLN A 73 13.11 17.46 7.33
CA GLN A 73 12.52 18.68 6.77
C GLN A 73 11.21 18.39 6.03
N LYS A 74 11.17 17.31 5.23
CA LYS A 74 9.94 16.88 4.55
C LYS A 74 8.84 16.52 5.55
N LEU A 75 9.19 15.79 6.62
CA LEU A 75 8.24 15.42 7.67
C LEU A 75 7.64 16.67 8.34
N ASP A 76 8.48 17.62 8.75
CA ASP A 76 8.03 18.88 9.36
C ASP A 76 7.12 19.69 8.40
N SER A 77 7.45 19.74 7.12
CA SER A 77 6.60 20.42 6.11
C SER A 77 5.23 19.75 5.95
N LEU A 78 5.19 18.41 6.01
CA LEU A 78 3.96 17.64 5.88
C LEU A 78 3.10 17.76 7.14
N GLU A 79 3.70 17.73 8.32
CA GLU A 79 3.01 17.98 9.60
C GLU A 79 2.38 19.38 9.62
N LYS A 80 3.12 20.41 9.20
CA LYS A 80 2.59 21.78 9.08
C LYS A 80 1.43 21.88 8.10
N CYS A 81 1.55 21.25 6.93
CA CYS A 81 0.48 21.21 5.93
C CYS A 81 -0.78 20.51 6.46
N ASN A 82 -0.60 19.36 7.10
CA ASN A 82 -1.69 18.58 7.68
C ASN A 82 -2.40 19.34 8.82
N LEU A 83 -1.63 20.02 9.67
CA LEU A 83 -2.20 20.88 10.73
C LEU A 83 -3.04 22.01 10.13
N ALA A 84 -2.53 22.71 9.12
CA ALA A 84 -3.27 23.77 8.43
C ALA A 84 -4.55 23.25 7.76
N MET A 85 -4.48 22.07 7.13
CA MET A 85 -5.63 21.41 6.50
C MET A 85 -6.69 21.02 7.54
N THR A 86 -6.26 20.45 8.67
CA THR A 86 -7.14 20.08 9.78
C THR A 86 -7.86 21.31 10.34
N GLN A 87 -7.13 22.41 10.57
CA GLN A 87 -7.70 23.68 11.03
C GLN A 87 -8.72 24.25 10.03
N ASN A 88 -8.47 24.12 8.73
CA ASN A 88 -9.40 24.56 7.70
C ASN A 88 -10.71 23.75 7.75
N TYR A 89 -10.62 22.41 7.79
CA TYR A 89 -11.80 21.55 7.89
C TYR A 89 -12.55 21.74 9.20
N GLU A 90 -11.86 21.96 10.31
CA GLU A 90 -12.49 22.30 11.58
C GLU A 90 -13.26 23.62 11.49
N GLY A 91 -12.69 24.65 10.85
CA GLY A 91 -13.35 25.92 10.60
C GLY A 91 -14.60 25.78 9.71
N GLN A 92 -14.53 24.99 8.63
CA GLN A 92 -15.68 24.69 7.78
C GLN A 92 -16.78 23.95 8.58
N LEU A 93 -16.40 22.96 9.39
CA LEU A 93 -17.33 22.21 10.22
C LEU A 93 -18.02 23.10 11.26
N GLN A 94 -17.29 24.02 11.89
CA GLN A 94 -17.86 24.99 12.82
C GLN A 94 -18.86 25.93 12.12
N THR A 95 -18.53 26.38 10.90
CA THR A 95 -19.43 27.20 10.07
C THR A 95 -20.71 26.44 9.74
N LEU A 96 -20.60 25.18 9.32
CA LEU A 96 -21.73 24.32 9.02
C LEU A 96 -22.61 24.11 10.26
N LYS A 97 -22.02 23.81 11.42
CA LYS A 97 -22.73 23.70 12.71
C LYS A 97 -23.51 24.97 13.02
N ALA A 98 -22.91 26.15 12.83
CA ALA A 98 -23.59 27.43 13.04
C ALA A 98 -24.77 27.63 12.08
N GLN A 99 -24.63 27.23 10.80
CA GLN A 99 -25.73 27.26 9.84
C GLN A 99 -26.86 26.30 10.23
N PHE A 100 -26.54 25.09 10.66
CA PHE A 100 -27.52 24.13 11.20
C PHE A 100 -28.26 24.71 12.40
N SER A 101 -27.57 25.30 13.38
CA SER A 101 -28.23 25.93 14.52
C SER A 101 -29.16 27.07 14.10
N LYS A 102 -28.78 27.89 13.10
CA LYS A 102 -29.67 28.92 12.55
C LYS A 102 -30.91 28.31 11.89
N LEU A 103 -30.73 27.24 11.10
CA LEU A 103 -31.82 26.53 10.43
C LEU A 103 -32.78 25.91 11.46
N THR A 104 -32.25 25.22 12.48
CA THR A 104 -33.05 24.65 13.58
C THR A 104 -33.87 25.73 14.29
N ASN A 105 -33.24 26.86 14.65
CA ASN A 105 -33.94 27.98 15.27
C ASN A 105 -35.03 28.56 14.36
N SER A 106 -34.78 28.64 13.05
CA SER A 106 -35.78 29.11 12.07
C SER A 106 -36.97 28.14 11.96
N PHE A 107 -36.70 26.84 11.98
CA PHE A 107 -37.71 25.79 11.94
C PHE A 107 -38.57 25.78 13.20
N GLU A 108 -37.96 25.92 14.39
CA GLU A 108 -38.69 26.03 15.64
C GLU A 108 -39.59 27.27 15.68
N LYS A 109 -39.10 28.42 15.21
CA LYS A 109 -39.91 29.65 15.07
C LYS A 109 -41.10 29.44 14.15
N LEU A 110 -40.90 28.80 12.99
CA LEU A 110 -41.97 28.49 12.05
C LEU A 110 -43.00 27.54 12.67
N ARG A 111 -42.53 26.48 13.34
CA ARG A 111 -43.38 25.51 14.05
C ARG A 111 -44.22 26.19 15.14
N LEU A 112 -43.62 27.07 15.94
CA LEU A 112 -44.32 27.84 16.97
C LEU A 112 -45.36 28.79 16.36
N HIS A 113 -45.02 29.45 15.24
CA HIS A 113 -45.96 30.30 14.51
C HIS A 113 -47.16 29.49 14.01
N GLN A 114 -46.92 28.34 13.38
CA GLN A 114 -47.98 27.46 12.87
C GLN A 114 -48.89 26.93 14.01
N MET A 115 -48.31 26.58 15.16
CA MET A 115 -49.08 26.18 16.35
C MET A 115 -49.95 27.33 16.90
N LYS A 116 -49.42 28.56 16.93
CA LYS A 116 -50.21 29.75 17.30
C LYS A 116 -51.35 30.00 16.31
N GLN A 117 -51.06 29.97 15.00
CA GLN A 117 -52.05 30.15 13.94
C GLN A 117 -53.17 29.11 13.99
N ASN A 118 -52.85 27.83 14.23
CA ASN A 118 -53.84 26.77 14.40
C ASN A 118 -54.70 26.94 15.66
N ARG A 119 -54.16 27.50 16.74
CA ARG A 119 -54.96 27.86 17.93
C ARG A 119 -55.95 29.00 17.63
N PHE A 120 -55.59 29.95 16.77
CA PHE A 120 -56.51 30.99 16.31
C PHE A 120 -57.61 30.42 15.39
N ARG A 121 -57.24 29.59 14.40
CA ARG A 121 -58.21 28.88 13.54
C ARG A 121 -59.18 28.00 14.33
N ARG A 122 -58.74 27.31 15.39
CA ARG A 122 -59.64 26.53 16.27
C ARG A 122 -60.61 27.39 17.05
N LYS A 123 -60.23 28.60 17.46
CA LYS A 123 -61.14 29.53 18.16
C LYS A 123 -62.20 30.10 17.21
N GLU A 124 -61.87 30.29 15.93
CA GLU A 124 -62.84 30.71 14.88
C GLU A 124 -63.77 29.57 14.43
N VAL A 125 -63.29 28.33 14.35
CA VAL A 125 -64.07 27.16 13.89
C VAL A 125 -64.90 26.50 15.01
N SER A 126 -64.83 27.01 16.24
CA SER A 126 -65.63 26.50 17.37
C SER A 126 -67.15 26.74 17.21
N HIS A 127 -67.58 27.56 16.24
CA HIS A 127 -68.99 27.84 15.94
C HIS A 127 -69.57 27.07 14.73
N LEU A 128 -68.80 26.23 14.03
CA LEU A 128 -69.27 25.44 12.87
C LEU A 128 -68.77 23.99 12.98
N ARG A 129 -69.22 23.28 14.00
CA ARG A 129 -68.83 21.88 14.24
C ARG A 129 -69.99 20.95 13.92
N GLU A 130 -70.13 20.53 12.66
CA GLU A 130 -70.94 19.33 12.36
C GLU A 130 -70.52 18.51 11.12
N GLU A 131 -69.73 19.02 10.15
CA GLU A 131 -69.42 18.24 8.93
C GLU A 131 -68.04 17.54 8.88
N ILE A 132 -67.10 17.86 9.76
CA ILE A 132 -65.73 17.27 9.75
C ILE A 132 -65.59 15.81 10.30
N PRO A 133 -66.58 15.17 10.99
CA PRO A 133 -66.37 13.80 11.50
C PRO A 133 -66.10 12.73 10.43
N PHE A 134 -66.55 12.93 9.20
CA PHE A 134 -66.57 11.87 8.17
C PHE A 134 -65.21 11.68 7.46
N GLU A 135 -64.50 12.76 7.16
CA GLU A 135 -63.20 12.69 6.47
C GLU A 135 -62.08 12.14 7.36
N MET A 136 -62.10 12.50 8.65
CA MET A 136 -61.13 11.99 9.63
C MET A 136 -61.34 10.50 9.91
N SER A 137 -62.59 10.02 9.85
CA SER A 137 -62.94 8.60 9.93
C SER A 137 -62.39 7.82 8.72
N ASN A 138 -62.57 8.34 7.51
CA ASN A 138 -62.14 7.70 6.27
C ASN A 138 -60.59 7.61 6.16
N LEU A 139 -59.89 8.68 6.56
CA LEU A 139 -58.42 8.66 6.58
C LEU A 139 -57.86 7.67 7.62
N ASN A 140 -58.54 7.55 8.78
CA ASN A 140 -58.14 6.61 9.82
C ASN A 140 -58.38 5.15 9.39
N GLN A 141 -59.48 4.88 8.67
CA GLN A 141 -59.74 3.58 8.05
C GLN A 141 -58.64 3.21 7.05
N LYS A 142 -58.26 4.13 6.16
CA LYS A 142 -57.19 3.90 5.18
C LYS A 142 -55.84 3.65 5.83
N LEU A 143 -55.58 4.28 6.97
CA LEU A 143 -54.35 4.08 7.73
C LEU A 143 -54.31 2.70 8.40
N GLU A 144 -55.45 2.21 8.91
CA GLU A 144 -55.57 0.83 9.40
C GLU A 144 -55.42 -0.21 8.29
N GLU A 145 -55.91 0.05 7.08
CA GLU A 145 -55.68 -0.83 5.92
C GLU A 145 -54.19 -0.94 5.56
N PHE A 146 -53.44 0.18 5.60
CA PHE A 146 -51.99 0.14 5.40
C PHE A 146 -51.27 -0.61 6.52
N ARG A 147 -51.70 -0.46 7.77
CA ARG A 147 -51.16 -1.24 8.90
C ARG A 147 -51.43 -2.73 8.74
N ALA A 148 -52.63 -3.11 8.28
CA ALA A 148 -52.98 -4.51 8.01
C ALA A 148 -52.11 -5.08 6.87
N LYS A 149 -51.91 -4.33 5.78
CA LYS A 149 -51.03 -4.72 4.68
C LYS A 149 -49.57 -4.88 5.12
N SER A 150 -49.06 -3.97 5.95
CA SER A 150 -47.70 -4.08 6.51
C SER A 150 -47.53 -5.39 7.28
N ARG A 151 -48.49 -5.72 8.14
CA ARG A 151 -48.45 -6.97 8.91
C ARG A 151 -48.51 -8.22 8.03
N GLU A 152 -49.16 -8.14 6.87
CA GLU A 152 -49.21 -9.26 5.92
C GLU A 152 -47.88 -9.42 5.18
N TRP A 153 -47.21 -8.31 4.81
CA TRP A 153 -45.85 -8.36 4.27
C TRP A 153 -44.85 -8.92 5.27
N ASP A 154 -44.95 -8.56 6.55
CA ASP A 154 -44.11 -9.11 7.61
C ASP A 154 -44.28 -10.64 7.74
N LYS A 155 -45.52 -11.15 7.61
CA LYS A 155 -45.77 -12.60 7.59
C LYS A 155 -45.14 -13.27 6.37
N GLN A 156 -45.25 -12.66 5.19
CA GLN A 156 -44.64 -13.18 3.96
C GLN A 156 -43.11 -13.21 4.08
N GLU A 157 -42.50 -12.17 4.63
CA GLU A 157 -41.07 -12.13 4.92
C GLU A 157 -40.64 -13.29 5.83
N ILE A 158 -41.35 -13.51 6.94
CA ILE A 158 -41.07 -14.63 7.85
C ILE A 158 -41.19 -15.99 7.14
N LEU A 159 -42.20 -16.17 6.28
CA LEU A 159 -42.36 -17.40 5.51
C LEU A 159 -41.19 -17.64 4.55
N TYR A 160 -40.76 -16.62 3.80
CA TYR A 160 -39.61 -16.73 2.90
C TYR A 160 -38.30 -16.93 3.66
N GLN A 161 -38.11 -16.25 4.78
CA GLN A 161 -36.97 -16.44 5.67
C GLN A 161 -36.90 -17.90 6.17
N THR A 162 -38.04 -18.45 6.59
CA THR A 162 -38.16 -19.84 7.06
C THR A 162 -37.84 -20.83 5.95
N HIS A 163 -38.37 -20.58 4.74
CA HIS A 163 -38.07 -21.40 3.57
C HIS A 163 -36.57 -21.38 3.23
N LEU A 164 -35.94 -20.20 3.28
CA LEU A 164 -34.50 -20.06 3.03
C LEU A 164 -33.66 -20.86 4.04
N VAL A 165 -34.02 -20.80 5.33
CA VAL A 165 -33.35 -21.60 6.39
C VAL A 165 -33.52 -23.09 6.16
N SER A 166 -34.71 -23.54 5.75
CA SER A 166 -34.98 -24.95 5.41
C SER A 166 -34.11 -25.43 4.24
N VAL A 167 -34.01 -24.65 3.17
CA VAL A 167 -33.19 -24.96 2.00
C VAL A 167 -31.70 -24.99 2.36
N ASP A 168 -31.21 -24.04 3.15
CA ASP A 168 -29.83 -24.04 3.66
C ASP A 168 -29.53 -25.30 4.50
N ALA A 169 -30.47 -25.71 5.35
CA ALA A 169 -30.33 -26.94 6.13
C ALA A 169 -30.27 -28.19 5.23
N GLN A 170 -31.09 -28.27 4.18
CA GLN A 170 -31.03 -29.34 3.19
C GLN A 170 -29.70 -29.37 2.43
N GLN A 171 -29.20 -28.20 2.02
CA GLN A 171 -27.91 -28.08 1.35
C GLN A 171 -26.76 -28.56 2.24
N LYS A 172 -26.76 -28.20 3.52
CA LYS A 172 -25.76 -28.67 4.51
C LYS A 172 -25.79 -30.19 4.66
N LEU A 173 -26.97 -30.78 4.79
CA LEU A 173 -27.13 -32.23 4.90
C LEU A 173 -26.60 -32.96 3.65
N LEU A 174 -26.91 -32.45 2.45
CA LEU A 174 -26.42 -32.99 1.19
C LEU A 174 -24.89 -32.86 1.08
N SER A 175 -24.32 -31.73 1.50
CA SER A 175 -22.87 -31.54 1.55
C SER A 175 -22.20 -32.54 2.49
N GLU A 176 -22.81 -32.81 3.65
CA GLU A 176 -22.28 -33.78 4.60
C GLU A 176 -22.31 -35.20 4.04
N LYS A 177 -23.38 -35.58 3.32
CA LYS A 177 -23.46 -36.85 2.59
C LYS A 177 -22.40 -36.96 1.50
N CYS A 178 -22.16 -35.90 0.72
CA CYS A 178 -21.10 -35.88 -0.29
C CYS A 178 -19.71 -36.10 0.34
N ASN A 179 -19.44 -35.43 1.47
CA ASN A 179 -18.19 -35.61 2.21
C ASN A 179 -18.02 -37.05 2.74
N GLN A 180 -19.11 -37.69 3.19
CA GLN A 180 -19.09 -39.09 3.62
C GLN A 180 -18.73 -40.02 2.44
N PHE A 181 -19.36 -39.85 1.28
CA PHE A 181 -19.02 -40.63 0.08
C PHE A 181 -17.59 -40.40 -0.39
N GLN A 182 -17.09 -39.17 -0.34
CA GLN A 182 -15.71 -38.86 -0.70
C GLN A 182 -14.70 -39.57 0.21
N LYS A 183 -14.92 -39.55 1.53
CA LYS A 183 -14.10 -40.29 2.50
C LYS A 183 -14.14 -41.80 2.26
N GLN A 184 -15.32 -42.34 1.94
CA GLN A 184 -15.47 -43.75 1.62
C GLN A 184 -14.69 -44.13 0.34
N ALA A 185 -14.76 -43.31 -0.71
CA ALA A 185 -14.00 -43.53 -1.94
C ALA A 185 -12.48 -43.49 -1.71
N GLN A 186 -11.99 -42.53 -0.92
CA GLN A 186 -10.58 -42.45 -0.53
C GLN A 186 -10.12 -43.69 0.26
N SER A 187 -10.96 -44.21 1.15
CA SER A 187 -10.66 -45.45 1.90
C SER A 187 -10.49 -46.66 0.97
N TYR A 188 -11.37 -46.83 -0.02
CA TYR A 188 -11.24 -47.89 -1.03
C TYR A 188 -9.97 -47.73 -1.88
N GLN A 189 -9.61 -46.51 -2.26
CA GLN A 189 -8.40 -46.24 -3.02
C GLN A 189 -7.13 -46.59 -2.23
N THR A 190 -7.09 -46.30 -0.93
CA THR A 190 -5.99 -46.68 -0.05
C THR A 190 -5.85 -48.20 0.09
N GLN A 191 -6.96 -48.93 0.18
CA GLN A 191 -6.94 -50.41 0.21
C GLN A 191 -6.43 -51.03 -1.09
N LEU A 192 -6.75 -50.43 -2.25
CA LEU A 192 -6.24 -50.86 -3.55
C LEU A 192 -4.73 -50.62 -3.68
N ASN A 193 -4.22 -49.50 -3.18
CA ASN A 193 -2.79 -49.20 -3.20
C ASN A 193 -2.00 -50.12 -2.25
N GLY A 194 -2.54 -50.45 -1.08
CA GLY A 194 -1.89 -51.38 -0.15
C GLY A 194 -1.70 -52.80 -0.70
N LYS A 195 -2.57 -53.27 -1.61
CA LYS A 195 -2.43 -54.58 -2.27
C LYS A 195 -1.35 -54.62 -3.36
N LYS A 196 -0.94 -53.47 -3.93
CA LYS A 196 0.12 -53.42 -4.94
C LYS A 196 1.53 -53.54 -4.34
N GLN A 197 1.70 -53.23 -3.06
CA GLN A 197 3.01 -53.22 -2.41
C GLN A 197 3.44 -54.59 -1.85
N GLY A 198 2.51 -55.54 -1.69
CA GLY A 198 2.81 -56.89 -1.19
C GLY A 198 3.29 -57.89 -2.25
N MET A 199 3.53 -57.46 -3.49
CA MET A 199 3.87 -58.35 -4.61
C MET A 199 5.34 -58.23 -5.08
N GLU A 200 6.13 -57.30 -4.51
CA GLU A 200 7.53 -57.05 -4.92
C GLU A 200 8.60 -57.61 -3.97
N ASP A 201 8.25 -58.08 -2.76
CA ASP A 201 9.22 -58.51 -1.73
C ASP A 201 9.66 -60.00 -1.84
N SER A 202 9.89 -60.52 -3.04
CA SER A 202 10.36 -61.92 -3.22
C SER A 202 11.37 -62.08 -4.36
N SER A 203 12.55 -61.47 -4.18
CA SER A 203 13.82 -61.79 -4.86
C SER A 203 14.91 -60.93 -4.21
N SER A 204 16.04 -61.38 -3.66
CA SER A 204 16.78 -62.64 -3.76
C SER A 204 17.79 -62.67 -2.59
N GLU A 205 17.95 -63.82 -1.92
CA GLU A 205 19.14 -64.14 -1.11
C GLU A 205 20.10 -64.99 -1.95
N ILE A 206 21.39 -64.65 -2.02
CA ILE A 206 22.48 -65.63 -2.20
C ILE A 206 23.68 -65.22 -1.32
N PRO A 207 24.26 -66.14 -0.51
CA PRO A 207 25.37 -65.88 0.42
C PRO A 207 26.75 -66.24 -0.17
N GLN A 208 27.83 -65.58 0.25
CA GLN A 208 29.20 -65.99 -0.09
C GLN A 208 30.14 -66.03 1.12
N LEU A 209 30.83 -67.16 1.22
CA LEU A 209 31.67 -67.71 2.29
C LEU A 209 33.08 -67.10 2.34
N LEU A 210 33.60 -67.03 3.57
CA LEU A 210 34.97 -67.27 4.08
C LEU A 210 36.21 -67.00 3.17
N CYS A 211 37.14 -66.16 3.66
CA CYS A 211 38.55 -66.53 3.89
C CYS A 211 39.29 -65.49 4.77
N GLU A 212 40.29 -65.96 5.51
CA GLU A 212 41.09 -65.25 6.54
C GLU A 212 42.12 -64.25 5.96
N PRO A 213 42.59 -63.25 6.77
CA PRO A 213 43.29 -62.07 6.27
C PRO A 213 44.82 -62.21 6.25
N ASP A 214 45.43 -61.79 5.13
CA ASP A 214 46.88 -61.62 4.97
C ASP A 214 47.27 -60.16 5.22
N HIS A 215 48.21 -59.89 6.13
CA HIS A 215 48.59 -58.54 6.61
C HIS A 215 49.26 -57.60 5.57
N SER A 216 49.34 -57.99 4.29
CA SER A 216 49.69 -57.09 3.17
C SER A 216 48.47 -56.56 2.41
N CYS A 217 47.31 -57.20 2.55
CA CYS A 217 46.05 -56.79 1.93
C CYS A 217 45.43 -55.56 2.63
N GLU A 218 45.60 -55.45 3.95
CA GLU A 218 45.06 -54.36 4.78
C GLU A 218 45.60 -52.96 4.40
N THR A 219 46.78 -52.87 3.78
CA THR A 219 47.34 -51.56 3.38
C THR A 219 46.72 -51.10 2.07
N THR A 220 46.60 -52.00 1.10
CA THR A 220 45.86 -51.78 -0.15
C THR A 220 44.37 -51.51 0.07
N GLU A 221 43.72 -52.23 0.97
CA GLU A 221 42.31 -52.01 1.32
C GLU A 221 42.10 -50.66 2.04
N ARG A 222 43.04 -50.24 2.89
CA ARG A 222 43.00 -48.90 3.52
C ARG A 222 43.18 -47.79 2.50
N ASP A 223 44.11 -47.94 1.55
CA ASP A 223 44.32 -46.97 0.50
C ASP A 223 43.13 -46.91 -0.47
N GLU A 224 42.53 -48.05 -0.80
CA GLU A 224 41.31 -48.14 -1.62
C GLU A 224 40.11 -47.48 -0.93
N PHE A 225 39.96 -47.68 0.39
CA PHE A 225 38.95 -46.99 1.20
C PHE A 225 39.16 -45.47 1.28
N ILE A 226 40.41 -45.01 1.39
CA ILE A 226 40.74 -43.57 1.37
C ILE A 226 40.44 -42.99 -0.01
N ILE A 227 40.80 -43.68 -1.08
CA ILE A 227 40.49 -43.26 -2.46
C ILE A 227 38.98 -43.16 -2.66
N GLU A 228 38.21 -44.14 -2.17
CA GLU A 228 36.75 -44.12 -2.31
C GLU A 228 36.11 -42.98 -1.49
N LYS A 229 36.63 -42.70 -0.29
CA LYS A 229 36.22 -41.50 0.49
C LYS A 229 36.54 -40.20 -0.23
N LEU A 230 37.72 -40.09 -0.85
CA LEU A 230 38.11 -38.91 -1.62
C LEU A 230 37.23 -38.75 -2.87
N LYS A 231 36.92 -39.83 -3.59
CA LYS A 231 35.99 -39.82 -4.73
C LYS A 231 34.59 -39.36 -4.31
N SER A 232 34.08 -39.89 -3.19
CA SER A 232 32.78 -39.48 -2.64
C SER A 232 32.79 -37.99 -2.27
N ALA A 233 33.82 -37.51 -1.57
CA ALA A 233 33.97 -36.10 -1.21
C ALA A 233 34.06 -35.19 -2.46
N VAL A 234 34.79 -35.59 -3.49
CA VAL A 234 34.86 -34.85 -4.76
C VAL A 234 33.50 -34.82 -5.46
N SER A 235 32.76 -35.93 -5.46
CA SER A 235 31.40 -36.01 -6.00
C SER A 235 30.43 -35.08 -5.25
N GLU A 236 30.48 -35.07 -3.92
CA GLU A 236 29.68 -34.17 -3.09
C GLU A 236 30.02 -32.69 -3.33
N ILE A 237 31.31 -32.35 -3.46
CA ILE A 237 31.76 -30.99 -3.81
C ILE A 237 31.24 -30.59 -5.19
N ALA A 238 31.29 -31.48 -6.18
CA ALA A 238 30.78 -31.21 -7.52
C ALA A 238 29.26 -30.96 -7.52
N LEU A 239 28.49 -31.77 -6.77
CA LEU A 239 27.04 -31.57 -6.60
C LEU A 239 26.72 -30.26 -5.88
N SER A 240 27.48 -29.92 -4.83
CA SER A 240 27.35 -28.65 -4.11
C SER A 240 27.63 -27.44 -5.01
N ARG A 241 28.70 -27.51 -5.82
CA ARG A 241 29.05 -26.47 -6.80
C ARG A 241 27.93 -26.25 -7.82
N ASN A 242 27.36 -27.33 -8.35
CA ASN A 242 26.26 -27.24 -9.32
C ASN A 242 25.01 -26.61 -8.69
N LYS A 243 24.65 -26.99 -7.46
CA LYS A 243 23.52 -26.36 -6.74
C LYS A 243 23.74 -24.86 -6.52
N LEU A 244 24.94 -24.47 -6.08
CA LEU A 244 25.28 -23.05 -5.91
C LEU A 244 25.24 -22.29 -7.23
N GLN A 245 25.67 -22.91 -8.34
CA GLN A 245 25.58 -22.31 -9.67
C GLN A 245 24.12 -22.09 -10.10
N ASP A 246 23.23 -23.05 -9.87
CA ASP A 246 21.81 -22.93 -10.18
C ASP A 246 21.12 -21.85 -9.32
N GLU A 247 21.44 -21.79 -8.03
CA GLU A 247 20.97 -20.74 -7.12
C GLU A 247 21.44 -19.36 -7.57
N ASN A 248 22.71 -19.24 -7.97
CA ASN A 248 23.26 -17.99 -8.48
C ASN A 248 22.56 -17.54 -9.78
N GLN A 249 22.25 -18.46 -10.69
CA GLN A 249 21.47 -18.16 -11.89
C GLN A 249 20.04 -17.68 -11.57
N LYS A 250 19.37 -18.30 -10.58
CA LYS A 250 18.04 -17.87 -10.12
C LYS A 250 18.09 -16.47 -9.52
N LEU A 251 19.06 -16.19 -8.65
CA LEU A 251 19.25 -14.88 -8.06
C LEU A 251 19.55 -13.80 -9.13
N LEU A 252 20.32 -14.13 -10.16
CA LEU A 252 20.57 -13.24 -11.29
C LEU A 252 19.28 -12.91 -12.06
N GLN A 253 18.41 -13.89 -12.27
CA GLN A 253 17.11 -13.69 -12.92
C GLN A 253 16.17 -12.84 -12.06
N GLU A 254 16.10 -13.11 -10.76
CA GLU A 254 15.32 -12.31 -9.80
C GLU A 254 15.81 -10.86 -9.77
N LEU A 255 17.13 -10.63 -9.70
CA LEU A 255 17.72 -9.30 -9.73
C LEU A 255 17.35 -8.55 -11.01
N LYS A 256 17.37 -9.24 -12.16
CA LYS A 256 16.94 -8.66 -13.44
C LYS A 256 15.43 -8.38 -13.48
N MET A 257 14.60 -9.16 -12.79
CA MET A 257 13.17 -8.88 -12.66
C MET A 257 12.93 -7.62 -11.81
N TYR A 258 13.57 -7.54 -10.62
CA TYR A 258 13.45 -6.39 -9.75
C TYR A 258 13.96 -5.10 -10.41
N GLN A 259 15.06 -5.18 -11.17
CA GLN A 259 15.56 -4.03 -11.93
C GLN A 259 14.54 -3.50 -12.94
N ARG A 260 13.84 -4.39 -13.68
CA ARG A 260 12.77 -3.98 -14.60
C ARG A 260 11.57 -3.39 -13.85
N GLN A 261 11.23 -3.95 -12.69
CA GLN A 261 10.14 -3.44 -11.86
C GLN A 261 10.44 -2.03 -11.34
N CYS A 262 11.68 -1.76 -10.93
CA CYS A 262 12.11 -0.41 -10.55
C CYS A 262 11.98 0.56 -11.73
N GLN A 263 12.45 0.18 -12.93
CA GLN A 263 12.33 1.01 -14.14
C GLN A 263 10.87 1.31 -14.49
N ALA A 264 9.99 0.32 -14.39
CA ALA A 264 8.55 0.52 -14.63
C ALA A 264 7.91 1.47 -13.61
N MET A 265 8.32 1.37 -12.34
CA MET A 265 7.83 2.25 -11.28
C MET A 265 8.34 3.69 -11.45
N GLU A 266 9.61 3.87 -11.83
CA GLU A 266 10.20 5.18 -12.16
C GLU A 266 9.49 5.83 -13.36
N ALA A 267 9.14 5.04 -14.39
CA ALA A 267 8.37 5.52 -15.53
C ALA A 267 6.97 5.96 -15.11
N GLY A 268 6.26 5.16 -14.32
CA GLY A 268 4.93 5.51 -13.79
C GLY A 268 4.96 6.74 -12.88
N LEU A 269 5.99 6.90 -12.05
CA LEU A 269 6.19 8.12 -11.25
C LEU A 269 6.41 9.35 -12.13
N SER A 270 7.15 9.20 -13.23
CA SER A 270 7.40 10.28 -14.18
C SER A 270 6.12 10.71 -14.91
N GLU A 271 5.28 9.74 -15.28
CA GLU A 271 3.97 9.99 -15.89
C GLU A 271 3.04 10.75 -14.94
N VAL A 272 2.86 10.27 -13.71
CA VAL A 272 2.01 10.93 -12.70
C VAL A 272 2.52 12.35 -12.40
N LYS A 273 3.84 12.54 -12.36
CA LYS A 273 4.43 13.88 -12.17
C LYS A 273 4.09 14.82 -13.34
N SER A 274 4.10 14.32 -14.57
CA SER A 274 3.71 15.11 -15.75
C SER A 274 2.21 15.44 -15.75
N GLU A 275 1.36 14.50 -15.34
CA GLU A 275 -0.09 14.74 -15.22
C GLU A 275 -0.39 15.78 -14.13
N LEU A 276 0.30 15.70 -12.99
CA LEU A 276 0.15 16.69 -11.91
C LEU A 276 0.54 18.09 -12.40
N GLN A 277 1.66 18.22 -13.11
CA GLN A 277 2.07 19.49 -13.70
C GLN A 277 1.03 20.05 -14.67
N SER A 278 0.47 19.20 -15.54
CA SER A 278 -0.62 19.58 -16.45
C SER A 278 -1.86 20.06 -15.71
N ARG A 279 -2.22 19.43 -14.58
CA ARG A 279 -3.37 19.84 -13.77
C ARG A 279 -3.11 21.18 -13.07
N ASP A 280 -1.90 21.41 -12.58
CA ASP A 280 -1.51 22.69 -11.98
C ASP A 280 -1.55 23.83 -13.01
N ASP A 281 -1.14 23.55 -14.25
CA ASP A 281 -1.20 24.53 -15.35
C ASP A 281 -2.66 24.85 -15.71
N LEU A 282 -3.54 23.85 -15.76
CA LEU A 282 -4.98 24.05 -15.96
C LEU A 282 -5.62 24.87 -14.84
N LEU A 283 -5.31 24.57 -13.58
CA LEU A 283 -5.78 25.33 -12.43
C LEU A 283 -5.35 26.80 -12.51
N ARG A 284 -4.13 27.06 -12.96
CA ARG A 284 -3.63 28.43 -13.18
C ARG A 284 -4.42 29.18 -14.24
N ILE A 285 -4.81 28.50 -15.33
CA ILE A 285 -5.66 29.08 -16.39
C ILE A 285 -7.03 29.43 -15.81
N ILE A 286 -7.67 28.50 -15.10
CA ILE A 286 -8.99 28.72 -14.48
C ILE A 286 -8.95 29.88 -13.47
N GLU A 287 -7.88 29.96 -12.66
CA GLU A 287 -7.68 31.06 -11.71
C GLU A 287 -7.58 32.43 -12.44
N MET A 288 -6.85 32.47 -13.57
CA MET A 288 -6.78 33.66 -14.43
C MET A 288 -8.14 34.05 -15.02
N GLU A 289 -8.91 33.10 -15.53
CA GLU A 289 -10.25 33.33 -16.07
C GLU A 289 -11.22 33.84 -14.99
N ARG A 290 -11.18 33.24 -13.79
CA ARG A 290 -11.96 33.71 -12.64
C ARG A 290 -11.65 35.18 -12.32
N LEU A 291 -10.38 35.54 -12.29
CA LEU A 291 -9.95 36.92 -12.04
C LEU A 291 -10.38 37.86 -13.17
N GLN A 292 -10.36 37.42 -14.42
CA GLN A 292 -10.85 38.21 -15.55
C GLN A 292 -12.36 38.46 -15.45
N LEU A 293 -13.16 37.42 -15.23
CA LEU A 293 -14.61 37.53 -15.05
C LEU A 293 -14.96 38.44 -13.87
N HIS A 294 -14.20 38.35 -12.77
CA HIS A 294 -14.40 39.24 -11.63
C HIS A 294 -14.19 40.72 -12.01
N ARG A 295 -13.13 41.02 -12.77
CA ARG A 295 -12.88 42.39 -13.27
C ARG A 295 -14.00 42.87 -14.21
N GLU A 296 -14.51 42.01 -15.07
CA GLU A 296 -15.63 42.35 -15.98
C GLU A 296 -16.93 42.63 -15.20
N LEU A 297 -17.24 41.82 -14.19
CA LEU A 297 -18.38 42.04 -13.31
C LEU A 297 -18.29 43.38 -12.56
N THR A 298 -17.11 43.74 -12.06
CA THR A 298 -16.90 45.05 -11.41
C THR A 298 -17.15 46.19 -12.40
N LYS A 299 -16.61 46.12 -13.62
CA LYS A 299 -16.84 47.13 -14.67
C LYS A 299 -18.32 47.27 -15.04
N ILE A 300 -19.06 46.17 -15.13
CA ILE A 300 -20.51 46.19 -15.41
C ILE A 300 -21.28 46.83 -14.25
N GLY A 301 -20.90 46.53 -13.00
CA GLY A 301 -21.48 47.13 -11.80
C GLY A 301 -21.29 48.65 -11.76
N GLU A 302 -20.08 49.13 -12.10
CA GLU A 302 -19.75 50.56 -12.20
C GLU A 302 -20.55 51.26 -13.31
N CYS A 303 -20.67 50.66 -14.50
CA CYS A 303 -21.47 51.21 -15.59
C CYS A 303 -22.96 51.33 -15.23
N ARG A 304 -23.49 50.32 -14.54
CA ARG A 304 -24.89 50.29 -14.11
C ARG A 304 -25.18 51.36 -13.04
N SER A 305 -24.27 51.56 -12.08
CA SER A 305 -24.43 52.61 -11.06
C SER A 305 -24.32 54.01 -11.66
N ALA A 306 -23.41 54.23 -12.63
CA ALA A 306 -23.30 55.51 -13.34
C ALA A 306 -24.57 55.84 -14.13
N GLN A 307 -25.20 54.84 -14.77
CA GLN A 307 -26.47 54.99 -15.48
C GLN A 307 -27.65 55.28 -14.53
N GLU A 308 -27.69 54.62 -13.37
CA GLU A 308 -28.73 54.83 -12.37
C GLU A 308 -28.61 56.21 -11.69
N ASN A 309 -27.38 56.67 -11.44
CA ASN A 309 -27.09 58.01 -10.96
C ASN A 309 -27.50 59.10 -11.97
N LYS A 310 -27.31 58.85 -13.27
CA LYS A 310 -27.79 59.76 -14.34
C LYS A 310 -29.33 59.84 -14.37
N LYS A 311 -30.03 58.71 -14.26
CA LYS A 311 -31.50 58.67 -14.20
C LYS A 311 -32.05 59.36 -12.93
N ARG A 312 -31.36 59.27 -11.79
CA ARG A 312 -31.71 60.00 -10.57
C ARG A 312 -31.59 61.52 -10.73
N LEU A 313 -30.57 61.99 -11.45
CA LEU A 313 -30.36 63.42 -11.71
C LEU A 313 -31.41 64.01 -12.68
N GLU A 314 -31.80 63.26 -13.72
CA GLU A 314 -32.83 63.68 -14.69
C GLU A 314 -34.25 63.71 -14.10
N SER A 315 -34.53 62.91 -13.06
CA SER A 315 -35.83 62.86 -12.37
C SER A 315 -36.10 64.06 -11.44
N SER A 316 -35.07 64.83 -11.06
CA SER A 316 -35.21 65.94 -10.10
C SER A 316 -35.62 67.29 -10.70
N TYR A 317 -35.80 67.40 -12.02
CA TYR A 317 -36.24 68.65 -12.66
C TYR A 317 -37.42 68.43 -13.61
N SER A 318 -38.65 68.33 -13.07
CA SER A 318 -39.85 68.78 -13.80
C SER A 318 -40.95 69.25 -12.83
N PRO A 319 -41.60 70.41 -13.03
CA PRO A 319 -42.63 70.91 -12.13
C PRO A 319 -44.05 70.47 -12.54
N ILE A 320 -44.81 70.17 -11.49
CA ILE A 320 -46.25 69.85 -11.41
C ILE A 320 -47.14 70.93 -12.04
N LYS A 321 -48.10 70.51 -12.88
CA LYS A 321 -49.44 71.12 -13.00
C LYS A 321 -50.50 70.05 -13.34
N GLU A 322 -51.43 69.84 -12.42
CA GLU A 322 -52.81 69.36 -12.67
C GLU A 322 -53.59 70.46 -13.45
N PRO A 323 -54.80 70.22 -14.06
CA PRO A 323 -55.92 69.50 -13.44
C PRO A 323 -56.94 68.79 -14.39
N GLU A 324 -57.94 68.17 -13.76
CA GLU A 324 -59.35 68.11 -14.21
C GLU A 324 -59.71 67.49 -15.57
N LYS A 325 -60.09 66.20 -15.58
CA LYS A 325 -61.10 65.62 -16.50
C LYS A 325 -61.40 64.14 -16.19
N LYS A 326 -61.98 63.83 -15.02
CA LYS A 326 -62.47 62.47 -14.72
C LYS A 326 -63.78 62.49 -13.94
N ARG A 327 -64.84 62.98 -14.57
CA ARG A 327 -66.21 62.78 -14.10
C ARG A 327 -67.20 62.83 -15.26
N LYS A 328 -67.07 61.91 -16.22
CA LYS A 328 -68.07 61.68 -17.29
C LYS A 328 -67.72 60.45 -18.17
N GLU A 329 -67.47 59.29 -17.58
CA GLU A 329 -67.26 58.05 -18.36
C GLU A 329 -67.77 56.79 -17.63
N LEU A 330 -68.74 56.96 -16.74
CA LEU A 330 -69.65 55.86 -16.35
C LEU A 330 -70.86 56.00 -17.28
N PHE A 331 -70.83 55.38 -18.46
CA PHE A 331 -72.00 54.93 -19.25
C PHE A 331 -71.55 54.62 -20.69
N SER A 332 -70.93 53.46 -20.89
CA SER A 332 -71.01 52.71 -22.16
C SER A 332 -70.63 51.24 -21.88
N VAL A 333 -71.66 50.43 -21.63
CA VAL A 333 -71.57 48.97 -21.59
C VAL A 333 -71.73 48.47 -23.03
N THR A 334 -70.91 47.47 -23.40
CA THR A 334 -70.77 46.66 -24.65
C THR A 334 -69.75 47.12 -25.71
N PRO A 335 -69.00 46.20 -26.37
CA PRO A 335 -68.23 45.08 -25.80
C PRO A 335 -66.76 45.07 -26.33
N ASP A 336 -65.76 45.22 -25.47
CA ASP A 336 -64.32 45.15 -25.82
C ASP A 336 -63.81 43.71 -26.07
N GLN A 337 -64.65 42.85 -26.64
CA GLN A 337 -64.34 41.44 -26.90
C GLN A 337 -63.09 41.21 -27.77
N PRO A 338 -62.83 41.95 -28.87
CA PRO A 338 -61.64 41.70 -29.69
C PRO A 338 -60.33 42.21 -29.05
N ASN A 339 -60.40 43.12 -28.08
CA ASN A 339 -59.22 43.63 -27.39
C ASN A 339 -58.83 42.70 -26.22
N HIS A 340 -59.82 42.21 -25.47
CA HIS A 340 -59.61 41.17 -24.46
C HIS A 340 -59.15 39.83 -25.07
N GLU A 341 -59.64 39.46 -26.24
CA GLU A 341 -59.22 38.25 -26.94
C GLU A 341 -57.77 38.34 -27.46
N LYS A 342 -57.34 39.53 -27.91
CA LYS A 342 -55.93 39.79 -28.25
C LYS A 342 -55.01 39.74 -27.03
N GLU A 343 -55.42 40.31 -25.89
CA GLU A 343 -54.63 40.23 -24.66
C GLU A 343 -54.58 38.79 -24.11
N LEU A 344 -55.69 38.05 -24.13
CA LEU A 344 -55.72 36.64 -23.74
C LEU A 344 -54.85 35.77 -24.64
N ASN A 345 -54.85 35.99 -25.96
CA ASN A 345 -53.97 35.29 -26.89
C ASN A 345 -52.49 35.65 -26.68
N LYS A 346 -52.19 36.91 -26.32
CA LYS A 346 -50.83 37.33 -25.98
C LYS A 346 -50.33 36.68 -24.70
N ILE A 347 -51.15 36.66 -23.64
CA ILE A 347 -50.84 35.96 -22.38
C ILE A 347 -50.68 34.46 -22.62
N ARG A 348 -51.56 33.84 -23.43
CA ARG A 348 -51.47 32.42 -23.78
C ARG A 348 -50.19 32.10 -24.54
N SER A 349 -49.80 32.95 -25.51
CA SER A 349 -48.55 32.77 -26.26
C SER A 349 -47.32 32.87 -25.36
N GLN A 350 -47.31 33.81 -24.41
CA GLN A 350 -46.22 33.97 -23.45
C GLN A 350 -46.13 32.80 -22.48
N LEU A 351 -47.28 32.25 -22.06
CA LEU A 351 -47.34 31.07 -21.20
C LEU A 351 -46.80 29.83 -21.92
N CYS A 352 -47.22 29.58 -23.17
CA CYS A 352 -46.71 28.47 -23.97
C CYS A 352 -45.21 28.59 -24.26
N GLN A 353 -44.71 29.79 -24.55
CA GLN A 353 -43.28 30.01 -24.79
C GLN A 353 -42.45 29.81 -23.52
N GLY A 354 -42.99 30.20 -22.37
CA GLY A 354 -42.41 29.91 -21.06
C GLY A 354 -42.42 28.41 -20.73
N GLU A 355 -43.52 27.71 -21.01
CA GLU A 355 -43.63 26.25 -20.83
C GLU A 355 -42.64 25.48 -21.71
N GLU A 356 -42.46 25.87 -22.97
CA GLU A 356 -41.46 25.25 -23.86
C GLU A 356 -40.03 25.47 -23.35
N TYR A 357 -39.70 26.67 -22.88
CA TYR A 357 -38.39 26.97 -22.31
C TYR A 357 -38.14 26.19 -21.00
N HIS A 358 -39.14 26.14 -20.11
CA HIS A 358 -39.07 25.34 -18.89
C HIS A 358 -39.00 23.84 -19.18
N SER A 359 -39.72 23.34 -20.18
CA SER A 359 -39.65 21.96 -20.64
C SER A 359 -38.26 21.64 -21.18
N SER A 360 -37.65 22.53 -21.97
CA SER A 360 -36.30 22.37 -22.49
C SER A 360 -35.24 22.36 -21.39
N GLU A 361 -35.33 23.26 -20.41
CA GLU A 361 -34.43 23.28 -19.25
C GLU A 361 -34.58 22.02 -18.39
N GLN A 362 -35.81 21.58 -18.16
CA GLN A 362 -36.09 20.38 -17.38
C GLN A 362 -35.57 19.11 -18.09
N GLU A 363 -35.61 19.08 -19.42
CA GLU A 363 -35.03 18.00 -20.22
C GLU A 363 -33.51 18.02 -20.17
N ARG A 364 -32.90 19.21 -20.24
CA ARG A 364 -31.45 19.40 -20.08
C ARG A 364 -30.96 18.86 -18.74
N MET A 365 -31.67 19.19 -17.65
CA MET A 365 -31.39 18.66 -16.32
C MET A 365 -31.61 17.14 -16.23
N ARG A 366 -32.64 16.59 -16.87
CA ARG A 366 -32.87 15.13 -16.90
C ARG A 366 -31.73 14.38 -17.58
N ASN A 367 -31.21 14.93 -18.67
CA ASN A 367 -30.06 14.36 -19.38
C ASN A 367 -28.80 14.43 -18.51
N GLU A 368 -28.53 15.57 -17.89
CA GLU A 368 -27.37 15.73 -17.00
C GLU A 368 -27.45 14.81 -15.77
N ILE A 369 -28.64 14.59 -15.21
CA ILE A 369 -28.84 13.60 -14.14
C ILE A 369 -28.60 12.17 -14.64
N SER A 370 -29.02 11.82 -15.86
CA SER A 370 -28.72 10.51 -16.45
C SER A 370 -27.21 10.31 -16.64
N ASP A 371 -26.53 11.28 -17.24
CA ASP A 371 -25.09 11.24 -17.50
C ASP A 371 -24.30 11.09 -16.19
N LEU A 372 -24.66 11.87 -15.16
CA LEU A 372 -24.03 11.77 -13.84
C LEU A 372 -24.31 10.44 -13.14
N THR A 373 -25.50 9.86 -13.35
CA THR A 373 -25.85 8.54 -12.78
C THR A 373 -25.05 7.43 -13.46
N GLU A 374 -24.86 7.50 -14.78
CA GLU A 374 -24.05 6.54 -15.52
C GLU A 374 -22.56 6.66 -15.14
N GLU A 375 -22.04 7.88 -15.01
CA GLU A 375 -20.67 8.11 -14.57
C GLU A 375 -20.43 7.59 -13.15
N LEU A 376 -21.38 7.80 -12.24
CA LEU A 376 -21.34 7.26 -10.88
C LEU A 376 -21.28 5.73 -10.90
N HIS A 377 -22.14 5.08 -11.68
CA HIS A 377 -22.15 3.63 -11.80
C HIS A 377 -20.82 3.09 -12.35
N GLN A 378 -20.24 3.75 -13.35
CA GLN A 378 -18.94 3.37 -13.90
C GLN A 378 -17.80 3.52 -12.87
N LYS A 379 -17.86 4.55 -12.03
CA LYS A 379 -16.94 4.74 -10.90
C LYS A 379 -17.10 3.64 -9.85
N GLU A 380 -18.33 3.22 -9.52
CA GLU A 380 -18.59 2.10 -8.60
C GLU A 380 -17.99 0.78 -9.12
N ILE A 381 -18.17 0.48 -10.41
CA ILE A 381 -17.57 -0.71 -11.04
C ILE A 381 -16.03 -0.66 -10.96
N THR A 382 -15.46 0.51 -11.23
CA THR A 382 -14.00 0.72 -11.18
C THR A 382 -13.47 0.53 -9.76
N ILE A 383 -14.14 1.10 -8.76
CA ILE A 383 -13.80 0.93 -7.34
C ILE A 383 -13.89 -0.54 -6.94
N ALA A 384 -14.97 -1.24 -7.29
CA ALA A 384 -15.13 -2.67 -6.99
C ALA A 384 -13.99 -3.52 -7.61
N THR A 385 -13.57 -3.18 -8.82
CA THR A 385 -12.46 -3.87 -9.51
C THR A 385 -11.11 -3.61 -8.82
N ILE A 386 -10.83 -2.36 -8.45
CA ILE A 386 -9.61 -1.98 -7.72
C ILE A 386 -9.58 -2.66 -6.34
N MET A 387 -10.70 -2.65 -5.61
CA MET A 387 -10.82 -3.32 -4.31
C MET A 387 -10.55 -4.83 -4.41
N LYS A 388 -11.10 -5.49 -5.44
CA LYS A 388 -10.83 -6.92 -5.68
C LYS A 388 -9.35 -7.19 -5.94
N LYS A 389 -8.68 -6.32 -6.72
CA LYS A 389 -7.24 -6.42 -6.99
C LYS A 389 -6.41 -6.16 -5.72
N ALA A 390 -6.77 -5.17 -4.91
CA ALA A 390 -6.12 -4.86 -3.64
C ALA A 390 -6.20 -6.04 -2.67
N ALA A 391 -7.38 -6.64 -2.48
CA ALA A 391 -7.55 -7.82 -1.63
C ALA A 391 -6.75 -9.04 -2.09
N LEU A 392 -6.51 -9.17 -3.40
CA LEU A 392 -5.68 -10.25 -3.95
C LEU A 392 -4.20 -10.02 -3.66
N LEU A 393 -3.73 -8.78 -3.82
CA LEU A 393 -2.37 -8.37 -3.48
C LEU A 393 -2.09 -8.49 -1.97
N GLU A 394 -3.03 -8.13 -1.12
CA GLU A 394 -2.93 -8.31 0.34
C GLU A 394 -2.74 -9.78 0.73
N ARG A 395 -3.52 -10.70 0.12
CA ARG A 395 -3.35 -12.14 0.36
C ARG A 395 -1.98 -12.63 -0.11
N GLN A 396 -1.51 -12.16 -1.27
CA GLN A 396 -0.20 -12.54 -1.81
C GLN A 396 0.92 -12.06 -0.88
N LEU A 397 0.87 -10.82 -0.41
CA LEU A 397 1.86 -10.25 0.49
C LEU A 397 1.90 -10.97 1.84
N LYS A 398 0.73 -11.38 2.35
CA LYS A 398 0.63 -12.16 3.59
C LYS A 398 1.29 -13.53 3.47
N MET A 399 1.11 -14.23 2.34
CA MET A 399 1.78 -15.51 2.09
C MET A 399 3.29 -15.35 1.95
N GLU A 400 3.76 -14.33 1.23
CA GLU A 400 5.19 -13.99 1.11
C GLU A 400 5.83 -13.73 2.48
N LEU A 401 5.17 -12.95 3.34
CA LEU A 401 5.63 -12.70 4.71
C LEU A 401 5.73 -13.99 5.52
N GLU A 402 4.72 -14.87 5.47
CA GLU A 402 4.75 -16.15 6.18
C GLU A 402 5.89 -17.06 5.69
N ILE A 403 6.18 -17.06 4.39
CA ILE A 403 7.31 -17.80 3.82
C ILE A 403 8.64 -17.21 4.32
N LYS A 404 8.79 -15.88 4.32
CA LYS A 404 10.00 -15.21 4.81
C LYS A 404 10.22 -15.46 6.30
N GLU A 405 9.17 -15.45 7.12
CA GLU A 405 9.24 -15.80 8.54
C GLU A 405 9.71 -17.24 8.75
N LYS A 406 9.15 -18.20 7.99
CA LYS A 406 9.59 -19.61 8.02
C LYS A 406 11.05 -19.77 7.60
N MET A 407 11.50 -19.03 6.60
CA MET A 407 12.90 -19.02 6.17
C MET A 407 13.83 -18.44 7.23
N LEU A 408 13.42 -17.33 7.86
CA LEU A 408 14.19 -16.68 8.93
C LEU A 408 14.32 -17.58 10.16
N ALA A 409 13.25 -18.28 10.55
CA ALA A 409 13.31 -19.27 11.63
C ALA A 409 14.28 -20.42 11.32
N LYS A 410 14.30 -20.93 10.08
CA LYS A 410 15.28 -21.93 9.64
C LYS A 410 16.72 -21.41 9.69
N GLN A 411 16.94 -20.16 9.27
CA GLN A 411 18.25 -19.53 9.33
C GLN A 411 18.73 -19.39 10.78
N GLN A 412 17.88 -18.94 11.70
CA GLN A 412 18.23 -18.84 13.13
C GLN A 412 18.64 -20.19 13.73
N VAL A 413 17.93 -21.27 13.38
CA VAL A 413 18.31 -22.63 13.82
C VAL A 413 19.66 -23.04 13.25
N SER A 414 19.93 -22.75 11.97
CA SER A 414 21.22 -23.01 11.34
C SER A 414 22.36 -22.24 12.01
N ASP A 415 22.16 -20.94 12.26
CA ASP A 415 23.13 -20.08 12.94
C ASP A 415 23.43 -20.56 14.36
N MET A 416 22.41 -21.00 15.11
CA MET A 416 22.61 -21.59 16.44
C MET A 416 23.43 -22.88 16.38
N ARG A 417 23.13 -23.79 15.43
CA ARG A 417 23.91 -25.02 15.23
C ARG A 417 25.36 -24.70 14.86
N TYR A 418 25.57 -23.74 13.97
CA TYR A 418 26.91 -23.32 13.57
C TYR A 418 27.71 -22.73 14.75
N LYS A 419 27.08 -21.90 15.59
CA LYS A 419 27.70 -21.40 16.82
C LYS A 419 28.07 -22.52 17.79
N ALA A 420 27.20 -23.52 17.96
CA ALA A 420 27.47 -24.68 18.81
C ALA A 420 28.68 -25.50 18.31
N VAL A 421 28.73 -25.82 17.01
CA VAL A 421 29.86 -26.52 16.39
C VAL A 421 31.15 -25.70 16.49
N ARG A 422 31.08 -24.38 16.37
CA ARG A 422 32.24 -23.49 16.55
C ARG A 422 32.76 -23.54 17.99
N THR A 423 31.88 -23.50 18.99
CA THR A 423 32.30 -23.59 20.40
C THR A 423 32.92 -24.96 20.70
N GLU A 424 32.35 -26.04 20.18
CA GLU A 424 32.90 -27.39 20.32
C GLU A 424 34.27 -27.51 19.65
N ASN A 425 34.43 -27.01 18.43
CA ASN A 425 35.74 -26.97 17.76
C ASN A 425 36.77 -26.17 18.55
N THR A 426 36.37 -25.05 19.15
CA THR A 426 37.27 -24.23 19.97
C THR A 426 37.69 -24.99 21.24
N HIS A 427 36.76 -25.69 21.88
CA HIS A 427 37.03 -26.54 23.04
C HIS A 427 37.97 -27.71 22.70
N LEU A 428 37.67 -28.46 21.63
CA LEU A 428 38.52 -29.55 21.15
C LEU A 428 39.92 -29.06 20.78
N LYS A 429 40.02 -27.89 20.14
CA LYS A 429 41.33 -27.27 19.84
C LYS A 429 42.10 -26.89 21.10
N GLY A 430 41.41 -26.45 22.15
CA GLY A 430 42.00 -26.23 23.48
C GLY A 430 42.53 -27.52 24.09
N MET A 431 41.72 -28.58 24.11
CA MET A 431 42.12 -29.90 24.62
C MET A 431 43.28 -30.53 23.84
N MET A 432 43.36 -30.31 22.53
CA MET A 432 44.51 -30.73 21.72
C MET A 432 45.75 -29.86 21.96
N GLY A 433 45.60 -28.61 22.41
CA GLY A 433 46.71 -27.74 22.81
C GLY A 433 47.30 -28.14 24.17
N ASP A 434 46.49 -28.72 25.05
CA ASP A 434 46.93 -29.27 26.34
C ASP A 434 47.60 -30.66 26.20
N LEU A 435 47.42 -31.33 25.05
CA LEU A 435 48.20 -32.49 24.65
C LEU A 435 49.50 -32.01 24.00
N ASP A 436 50.46 -31.61 24.83
CA ASP A 436 51.81 -31.28 24.38
C ASP A 436 52.44 -32.49 23.64
N PRO A 437 52.83 -32.36 22.35
CA PRO A 437 53.59 -33.39 21.64
C PRO A 437 54.97 -33.65 22.26
N GLY A 438 55.43 -32.77 23.18
CA GLY A 438 56.76 -32.81 23.79
C GLY A 438 56.99 -33.91 24.84
N GLN A 439 55.96 -34.57 25.39
CA GLN A 439 56.15 -35.56 26.46
C GLN A 439 56.37 -37.01 26.00
N TYR A 440 56.28 -37.31 24.69
CA TYR A 440 56.51 -38.67 24.16
C TYR A 440 57.84 -38.84 23.41
N MET A 441 58.78 -37.88 23.50
CA MET A 441 60.13 -38.00 22.91
C MET A 441 61.27 -37.96 23.94
N VAL A 442 61.10 -38.61 25.09
CA VAL A 442 62.21 -38.85 26.04
C VAL A 442 62.20 -40.30 26.52
N ILE A 443 62.34 -41.27 25.61
CA ILE A 443 62.93 -42.59 25.92
C ILE A 443 63.66 -43.09 24.67
N CYS A 444 64.95 -42.76 24.56
CA CYS A 444 66.00 -43.54 23.89
C CYS A 444 67.33 -43.15 24.53
#